data_AF-A0A2S9GP00-F1
#
_entry.id   AF-A0A2S9GP00-F1
#
_cell.length_a   1.000
_cell.length_b   1.000
_cell.length_c   1.000
_cell.angle_alpha   90.00
_cell.angle_beta   90.00
_cell.angle_gamma   90.00
#
_symmetry.space_group_name_H-M   'P 1'
#
loop_
_entity.id
_entity.type
_entity.pdbx_description
1 polymer ?
#
loop_
_entity_poly.entity_id
_entity_poly.type
_entity_poly.pdbx_seq_one_letter_code
_entity_poly.pdbx_strand_id
1 'polypeptide(L)' 'MATAEGYLRRLTRRLTEDPEQLDVEQLSDEAASTGAQRAIDCQRGQEVTMIGTLRS' A
#
# COMPACT_ATOMS: atom_id res chain seq x y z
N MET A 1 14.17 22.37 -8.38
CA MET A 1 12.84 22.98 -8.22
C MET A 1 11.68 21.98 -8.40
N ALA A 2 11.83 20.93 -9.22
CA ALA A 2 10.81 19.87 -9.40
C ALA A 2 10.48 19.02 -8.15
N THR A 3 11.39 18.94 -7.17
CA THR A 3 11.22 18.13 -5.96
C THR A 3 10.25 18.76 -4.94
N ALA A 4 10.24 20.09 -4.82
CA ALA A 4 9.38 20.82 -3.90
C ALA A 4 7.91 20.81 -4.35
N GLU A 5 7.67 20.94 -5.65
CA GLU A 5 6.33 20.85 -6.26
C GLU A 5 5.74 19.44 -6.10
N GLY A 6 6.55 18.41 -6.35
CA GLY A 6 6.13 17.02 -6.12
C GLY A 6 5.81 16.71 -4.66
N TYR A 7 6.55 17.30 -3.73
CA TYR A 7 6.33 17.15 -2.29
C TYR A 7 5.07 17.87 -1.81
N LEU A 8 4.84 19.12 -2.22
CA LEU A 8 3.62 19.88 -1.93
C LEU A 8 2.36 19.21 -2.51
N ARG A 9 2.46 18.65 -3.72
CA ARG A 9 1.35 17.89 -4.34
C ARG A 9 1.03 16.61 -3.57
N ARG A 10 2.03 15.88 -3.07
CA ARG A 10 1.80 14.69 -2.22
C ARG A 10 1.20 15.06 -0.87
N LEU A 11 1.60 16.18 -0.28
CA LEU A 11 1.07 16.69 0.99
C LEU A 11 -0.39 17.11 0.89
N THR A 12 -0.74 17.90 -0.12
CA THR A 12 -2.13 18.35 -0.35
C THR A 12 -3.05 17.18 -0.67
N ARG A 13 -2.56 16.19 -1.43
CA ARG A 13 -3.23 14.91 -1.68
C ARG A 13 -3.48 14.15 -0.37
N ARG A 14 -2.46 13.99 0.48
CA ARG A 14 -2.59 13.38 1.83
C ARG A 14 -3.58 14.07 2.77
N LEU A 15 -3.83 15.36 2.59
CA LEU A 15 -4.73 16.16 3.43
C LEU A 15 -6.18 16.17 2.92
N THR A 16 -6.42 15.78 1.67
CA THR A 16 -7.74 15.81 1.02
C THR A 16 -8.24 14.45 0.54
N GLU A 17 -7.37 13.45 0.49
CA GLU A 17 -7.73 12.08 0.11
C GLU A 17 -8.42 11.32 1.23
N ASP A 18 -9.33 10.45 0.80
CA ASP A 18 -9.97 9.46 1.64
C ASP A 18 -8.89 8.59 2.30
N PRO A 19 -8.85 8.50 3.64
CA PRO A 19 -7.87 7.66 4.35
C PRO A 19 -7.85 6.23 3.83
N GLU A 20 -9.00 5.68 3.39
CA GLU A 20 -9.09 4.34 2.81
C GLU A 20 -8.25 4.20 1.52
N GLN A 21 -8.19 5.25 0.68
CA GLN A 21 -7.40 5.22 -0.56
C GLN A 21 -5.90 5.32 -0.28
N LEU A 22 -5.50 6.19 0.65
CA LEU A 22 -4.11 6.32 1.11
C LEU A 22 -3.58 5.02 1.71
N ASP A 23 -4.44 4.36 2.47
CA ASP A 23 -4.15 3.09 3.10
C ASP A 23 -3.91 1.98 2.09
N VAL A 24 -4.73 1.89 1.04
CA VAL A 24 -4.55 0.90 -0.04
C VAL A 24 -3.23 1.11 -0.78
N GLU A 25 -2.87 2.36 -1.09
CA GLU A 25 -1.57 2.66 -1.74
C GLU A 25 -0.41 2.22 -0.83
N GLN A 26 -0.43 2.55 0.47
CA GLN A 26 0.62 2.18 1.41
C GLN A 26 0.76 0.66 1.61
N LEU A 27 -0.37 -0.04 1.82
CA LEU A 27 -0.41 -1.49 1.96
C LEU A 27 0.13 -2.20 0.71
N SER A 28 -0.13 -1.66 -0.48
CA SER A 28 0.33 -2.22 -1.75
C SER A 28 1.86 -2.06 -1.91
N ASP A 29 2.39 -0.88 -1.57
CA ASP A 29 3.83 -0.62 -1.61
C ASP A 29 4.60 -1.49 -0.61
N GLU A 30 4.07 -1.64 0.62
CA GLU A 30 4.63 -2.52 1.64
C GLU A 30 4.62 -3.99 1.19
N ALA A 31 3.49 -4.48 0.65
CA ALA A 31 3.40 -5.83 0.11
C ALA A 31 4.44 -6.08 -1.00
N ALA A 32 4.60 -5.15 -1.94
CA ALA A 32 5.61 -5.25 -3.00
C ALA A 32 7.04 -5.32 -2.44
N SER A 33 7.34 -4.54 -1.39
CA SER A 33 8.68 -4.50 -0.78
C SER A 33 9.06 -5.79 -0.03
N THR A 34 8.09 -6.57 0.44
CA THR A 34 8.31 -7.81 1.19
C THR A 34 8.51 -9.05 0.31
N GLY A 35 8.34 -8.90 -1.02
CA GLY A 35 8.31 -10.04 -1.94
C GLY A 35 7.01 -10.83 -1.86
N ALA A 36 5.95 -10.25 -1.30
CA ALA A 36 4.64 -10.88 -1.24
C ALA A 36 4.03 -11.02 -2.64
N GLN A 37 3.21 -12.06 -2.81
CA GLN A 37 2.39 -12.25 -4.01
C GLN A 37 0.92 -11.97 -3.69
N ARG A 38 0.13 -11.70 -4.74
CA ARG A 38 -1.31 -11.49 -4.56
C ARG A 38 -1.96 -12.80 -4.12
N ALA A 39 -2.93 -12.71 -3.21
CA ALA A 39 -3.64 -13.87 -2.71
C ALA A 39 -4.32 -14.69 -3.83
N ILE A 40 -4.76 -14.04 -4.92
CA ILE A 40 -5.39 -14.71 -6.06
C ILE A 40 -4.43 -15.58 -6.87
N ASP A 41 -3.12 -15.36 -6.72
CA ASP A 41 -2.08 -16.10 -7.42
C ASP A 41 -1.59 -17.31 -6.57
N CYS A 42 -2.09 -17.47 -5.34
CA CYS A 42 -1.79 -18.61 -4.48
C CYS A 42 -2.53 -19.87 -4.93
N GLN A 43 -1.90 -21.04 -4.76
CA GLN A 43 -2.52 -22.33 -5.07
C GLN A 43 -3.25 -22.94 -3.87
N ARG A 44 -4.27 -23.76 -4.14
CA ARG A 44 -4.98 -24.50 -3.10
C ARG A 44 -4.01 -25.43 -2.37
N GLY A 45 -3.98 -25.33 -1.03
CA GLY A 45 -3.10 -26.14 -0.18
C GLY A 45 -1.67 -25.60 -0.05
N GLN A 46 -1.38 -24.46 -0.69
CA GLN A 46 -0.10 -23.77 -0.51
C GLN A 46 -0.04 -23.14 0.89
N GLU A 47 1.02 -23.45 1.63
CA GLU A 47 1.33 -22.76 2.87
C GLU A 47 1.81 -21.34 2.54
N VAL A 48 1.21 -20.35 3.20
CA VAL A 48 1.50 -18.94 2.98
C VAL A 48 1.62 -18.21 4.31
N THR A 49 2.49 -17.21 4.36
CA THR A 49 2.57 -16.26 5.47
C THR A 49 1.94 -14.95 5.03
N MET A 50 0.88 -14.53 5.73
CA MET A 50 0.24 -13.24 5.49
C MET A 50 0.97 -12.15 6.29
N ILE A 51 1.32 -11.06 5.62
CA ILE A 51 1.93 -9.88 6.24
C ILE A 51 0.95 -8.71 6.05
N GLY A 52 0.62 -8.01 7.12
CA GLY A 52 -0.28 -6.87 7.07
C GLY A 52 -0.72 -6.41 8.45
N THR A 53 -1.55 -5.37 8.49
CA THR A 53 -2.16 -4.81 9.70
C THR A 53 -3.67 -5.02 9.66
N LEU A 54 -4.25 -5.48 10.78
CA LEU A 54 -5.70 -5.55 10.96
C LEU A 54 -6.16 -4.26 11.64
N ARG A 55 -7.24 -3.67 11.12
CA ARG A 55 -7.95 -2.55 11.76
C ARG A 55 -9.25 -3.06 12.38
N SER A 56 -9.66 -2.45 13.49
CA SER A 56 -10.93 -2.70 14.19
C SER A 56 -12.02 -1.73 13.76
#